data_AF-A0A542KL60-F1
#
_entry.id   AF-A0A542KL60-F1
#
_cell.length_a   1.000
_cell.length_b   1.000
_cell.length_c   1.000
_cell.angle_alpha   90.00
_cell.angle_beta   90.00
_cell.angle_gamma   90.00
#
_symmetry.space_group_name_H-M   'P 1'
#
loop_
_entity.id
_entity.type
_entity.pdbx_description
1 polymer ?
#
loop_
_entity_poly.entity_id
_entity_poly.type
_entity_poly.pdbx_seq_one_letter_code
_entity_poly.pdbx_strand_id
1 'polypeptide(L)'
;MTWNNVFSAPTESMAMDEDESLLRYGLHPAGANLDEVRGLLIAQTQLEKRAQGDGDTELMKLCCVQLFNASVLEDVLLIWQAKTASMDTDCSIDIQLLCGSGLAKTKAYLSSRRIPQAEAALQRLIRCEAAGDFEDFTTARHSARYAAYYAADA
;
A
#
# COMPACT_ATOMS: atom_id res chain seq x y z
N MET A 1 -8.52 -37.94 41.04
CA MET A 1 -8.22 -38.08 39.61
C MET A 1 -9.44 -37.67 38.82
N THR A 2 -9.45 -36.45 38.30
CA THR A 2 -9.98 -36.11 36.96
C THR A 2 -9.54 -34.68 36.69
N TRP A 3 -8.68 -34.56 35.69
CA TRP A 3 -8.12 -33.30 35.21
C TRP A 3 -9.18 -32.51 34.45
N ASN A 4 -9.15 -31.20 34.65
CA ASN A 4 -9.79 -30.20 33.80
C ASN A 4 -9.41 -30.45 32.33
N ASN A 5 -10.38 -30.35 31.43
CA ASN A 5 -10.07 -30.00 30.05
C ASN A 5 -10.97 -28.85 29.62
N VAL A 6 -10.42 -27.65 29.82
CA VAL A 6 -10.86 -26.41 29.19
C VAL A 6 -10.46 -26.56 27.72
N PHE A 7 -11.38 -26.98 26.87
CA PHE A 7 -11.23 -26.76 25.44
C PHE A 7 -11.46 -25.27 25.20
N SER A 8 -10.36 -24.49 25.29
CA SER A 8 -10.30 -23.17 24.69
C SER A 8 -10.58 -23.33 23.21
N ALA A 9 -11.61 -22.63 22.72
CA ALA A 9 -11.79 -22.40 21.30
C ALA A 9 -10.54 -21.73 20.73
N PRO A 10 -10.12 -22.03 19.50
CA PRO A 10 -9.17 -21.18 18.81
C PRO A 10 -9.91 -19.90 18.45
N THR A 11 -9.76 -18.85 19.26
CA THR A 11 -10.01 -17.48 18.82
C THR A 11 -8.78 -17.05 18.02
N GLU A 12 -8.56 -17.70 16.89
CA GLU A 12 -7.66 -17.20 15.86
C GLU A 12 -8.44 -16.08 15.16
N SER A 13 -8.30 -14.85 15.65
CA SER A 13 -8.61 -13.71 14.79
C SER A 13 -7.60 -13.78 13.67
N MET A 14 -7.96 -14.44 12.56
CA MET A 14 -7.13 -14.50 11.36
C MET A 14 -6.85 -13.06 10.96
N ALA A 15 -5.62 -12.61 11.22
CA ALA A 15 -5.17 -11.31 10.77
C ALA A 15 -5.23 -11.37 9.25
N MET A 16 -5.96 -10.43 8.64
CA MET A 16 -6.09 -10.32 7.19
C MET A 16 -4.71 -10.41 6.54
N ASP A 17 -4.55 -11.34 5.61
CA ASP A 17 -3.35 -11.48 4.77
C ASP A 17 -3.60 -10.96 3.33
N GLU A 18 -2.60 -11.07 2.46
CA GLU A 18 -2.68 -10.62 1.07
C GLU A 18 -3.80 -11.31 0.29
N ASP A 19 -3.90 -12.64 0.37
CA ASP A 19 -4.86 -13.44 -0.39
C ASP A 19 -6.30 -13.15 0.07
N GLU A 20 -6.52 -13.07 1.38
CA GLU A 20 -7.81 -12.71 1.95
C GLU A 20 -8.24 -11.30 1.55
N SER A 21 -7.31 -10.35 1.55
CA SER A 21 -7.54 -8.97 1.09
C SER A 21 -7.89 -8.92 -0.39
N LEU A 22 -7.16 -9.64 -1.23
CA LEU A 22 -7.41 -9.70 -2.66
C LEU A 22 -8.77 -10.34 -2.96
N LEU A 23 -9.10 -11.45 -2.31
CA LEU A 23 -10.38 -12.14 -2.46
C LEU A 23 -11.56 -11.24 -2.02
N ARG A 24 -11.39 -10.50 -0.93
CA ARG A 24 -12.46 -9.70 -0.33
C ARG A 24 -12.70 -8.38 -1.06
N TYR A 25 -11.64 -7.70 -1.47
CA TYR A 25 -11.72 -6.32 -1.97
C TYR A 25 -11.38 -6.20 -3.46
N GLY A 26 -10.72 -7.19 -4.05
CA GLY A 26 -10.13 -7.11 -5.38
C GLY A 26 -9.10 -5.98 -5.49
N LEU A 27 -8.78 -5.60 -6.73
CA LEU A 27 -7.81 -4.52 -6.99
C LEU A 27 -8.43 -3.12 -7.06
N HIS A 28 -9.77 -3.03 -7.10
CA HIS A 28 -10.50 -1.78 -7.25
C HIS A 28 -11.55 -1.58 -6.14
N PRO A 29 -11.15 -1.57 -4.86
CA PRO A 29 -12.09 -1.29 -3.77
C PRO A 29 -12.64 0.13 -3.86
N ALA A 30 -13.87 0.31 -3.38
CA ALA A 30 -14.57 1.58 -3.33
C ALA A 30 -15.43 1.68 -2.06
N GLY A 31 -15.80 2.91 -1.68
CA GLY A 31 -16.63 3.16 -0.50
C GLY A 31 -16.01 2.58 0.77
N ALA A 32 -16.83 1.89 1.59
CA ALA A 32 -16.39 1.31 2.86
C ALA A 32 -15.22 0.33 2.72
N ASN A 33 -15.14 -0.44 1.62
CA ASN A 33 -14.04 -1.35 1.38
C ASN A 33 -12.71 -0.60 1.21
N LEU A 34 -12.73 0.58 0.58
CA LEU A 34 -11.54 1.41 0.44
C LEU A 34 -11.09 1.97 1.80
N ASP A 35 -12.04 2.32 2.67
CA ASP A 35 -11.73 2.77 4.03
C ASP A 35 -11.13 1.63 4.88
N GLU A 36 -11.62 0.40 4.73
CA GLU A 36 -11.03 -0.78 5.37
C GLU A 36 -9.59 -1.02 4.88
N VAL A 37 -9.33 -0.92 3.58
CA VAL A 37 -7.97 -1.02 3.01
C VAL A 37 -7.03 0.05 3.56
N ARG A 38 -7.49 1.30 3.72
CA ARG A 38 -6.70 2.35 4.40
C ARG A 38 -6.37 1.94 5.83
N GLY A 39 -7.34 1.41 6.57
CA GLY A 39 -7.16 0.91 7.92
C GLY A 39 -6.12 -0.20 8.02
N LEU A 40 -6.17 -1.17 7.10
CA LEU A 40 -5.20 -2.26 7.00
C LEU A 40 -3.79 -1.73 6.73
N LEU A 41 -3.63 -0.84 5.74
CA LEU A 41 -2.33 -0.27 5.42
C LEU A 41 -1.75 0.53 6.59
N ILE A 42 -2.58 1.29 7.30
CA ILE A 42 -2.17 2.01 8.52
C ILE A 42 -1.68 1.01 9.57
N ALA A 43 -2.45 -0.03 9.87
CA ALA A 43 -2.10 -1.02 10.88
C ALA A 43 -0.76 -1.72 10.56
N GLN A 44 -0.62 -2.23 9.33
CA GLN A 44 0.61 -2.92 8.89
C GLN A 44 1.82 -1.98 8.87
N THR A 45 1.64 -0.72 8.41
CA THR A 45 2.71 0.29 8.47
C THR A 45 3.17 0.56 9.91
N GLN A 46 2.26 0.54 10.89
CA GLN A 46 2.64 0.72 12.30
C GLN A 46 3.36 -0.49 12.88
N LEU A 47 3.03 -1.71 12.43
CA LEU A 47 3.75 -2.92 12.80
C LEU A 47 5.18 -2.87 12.23
N GLU A 48 5.31 -2.63 10.94
CA GLU A 48 6.61 -2.58 10.24
C GLU A 48 7.57 -1.52 10.82
N LYS A 49 7.03 -0.40 11.31
CA LYS A 49 7.83 0.65 11.98
C LYS A 49 8.32 0.26 13.37
N ARG A 50 7.73 -0.75 14.02
CA ARG A 50 8.17 -1.23 15.34
C ARG A 50 9.40 -2.12 15.20
N ALA A 51 9.34 -3.08 14.29
CA ALA A 51 10.45 -3.88 13.85
C ALA A 51 10.24 -4.29 12.39
N GLN A 52 11.33 -4.27 11.62
CA GLN A 52 11.30 -4.70 10.23
C GLN A 52 10.85 -6.18 10.16
N GLY A 53 9.86 -6.46 9.32
CA GLY A 53 9.25 -7.78 9.17
C GLY A 53 8.07 -8.06 10.12
N ASP A 54 7.72 -7.14 11.03
CA ASP A 54 6.48 -7.27 11.83
C ASP A 54 5.23 -6.98 10.98
N GLY A 55 5.37 -6.15 9.93
CA GLY A 55 4.29 -5.88 8.99
C GLY A 55 4.31 -6.87 7.82
N ASP A 56 3.13 -7.24 7.33
CA ASP A 56 3.02 -8.01 6.10
C ASP A 56 3.29 -7.11 4.88
N THR A 57 4.51 -7.22 4.34
CA THR A 57 4.99 -6.37 3.24
C THR A 57 4.20 -6.60 1.94
N GLU A 58 3.76 -7.83 1.66
CA GLU A 58 2.99 -8.11 0.44
C GLU A 58 1.56 -7.58 0.59
N LEU A 59 0.92 -7.75 1.75
CA LEU A 59 -0.36 -7.09 2.03
C LEU A 59 -0.25 -5.56 1.95
N MET A 60 0.82 -4.96 2.48
CA MET A 60 1.07 -3.51 2.37
C MET A 60 1.15 -3.07 0.91
N LYS A 61 1.87 -3.81 0.08
CA LYS A 61 1.99 -3.57 -1.37
C LYS A 61 0.64 -3.70 -2.07
N LEU A 62 -0.14 -4.73 -1.79
CA LEU A 62 -1.49 -4.89 -2.33
C LEU A 62 -2.38 -3.70 -1.96
N CYS A 63 -2.36 -3.28 -0.69
CA CYS A 63 -3.11 -2.10 -0.25
C CYS A 63 -2.67 -0.84 -1.01
N CYS A 64 -1.37 -0.64 -1.24
CA CYS A 64 -0.89 0.48 -2.05
C CYS A 64 -1.38 0.40 -3.51
N VAL A 65 -1.47 -0.79 -4.11
CA VAL A 65 -2.05 -1.00 -5.45
C VAL A 65 -3.53 -0.64 -5.48
N GLN A 66 -4.29 -1.07 -4.47
CA GLN A 66 -5.71 -0.75 -4.33
C GLN A 66 -5.94 0.77 -4.20
N LEU A 67 -5.14 1.46 -3.37
CA LEU A 67 -5.20 2.92 -3.22
C LEU A 67 -4.78 3.66 -4.50
N PHE A 68 -3.75 3.16 -5.19
CA PHE A 68 -3.35 3.66 -6.51
C PHE A 68 -4.50 3.59 -7.52
N ASN A 69 -5.19 2.45 -7.58
CA ASN A 69 -6.32 2.24 -8.48
C ASN A 69 -7.53 3.12 -8.13
N ALA A 70 -7.76 3.41 -6.84
CA ALA A 70 -8.80 4.35 -6.40
C ALA A 70 -8.51 5.81 -6.84
N SER A 71 -7.25 6.14 -7.15
CA SER A 71 -6.84 7.44 -7.70
C SER A 71 -7.21 8.65 -6.83
N VAL A 72 -7.22 8.48 -5.51
CA VAL A 72 -7.52 9.53 -4.52
C VAL A 72 -6.23 10.20 -4.06
N LEU A 73 -6.12 11.52 -4.23
CA LEU A 73 -4.90 12.27 -3.90
C LEU A 73 -4.61 12.28 -2.40
N GLU A 74 -5.63 12.20 -1.57
CA GLU A 74 -5.54 12.13 -0.11
C GLU A 74 -4.76 10.91 0.38
N ASP A 75 -4.69 9.84 -0.42
CA ASP A 75 -4.00 8.59 -0.07
C ASP A 75 -2.50 8.62 -0.37
N VAL A 76 -2.01 9.60 -1.13
CA VAL A 76 -0.59 9.68 -1.55
C VAL A 76 0.36 9.62 -0.37
N LEU A 77 0.06 10.34 0.72
CA LEU A 77 0.91 10.37 1.90
C LEU A 77 0.82 9.09 2.73
N LEU A 78 -0.30 8.36 2.66
CA LEU A 78 -0.43 7.06 3.28
C LEU A 78 0.44 6.03 2.54
N ILE A 79 0.38 6.00 1.21
CA ILE A 79 1.24 5.15 0.37
C ILE A 79 2.72 5.49 0.61
N TRP A 80 3.07 6.78 0.68
CA TRP A 80 4.43 7.21 1.01
C TRP A 80 4.89 6.68 2.37
N GLN A 81 4.06 6.79 3.41
CA GLN A 81 4.41 6.31 4.75
C GLN A 81 4.61 4.80 4.82
N ALA A 82 3.83 4.04 4.04
CA ALA A 82 3.98 2.59 3.91
C ALA A 82 5.29 2.25 3.19
N LYS A 83 5.54 2.88 2.03
CA LYS A 83 6.77 2.70 1.26
C LYS A 83 8.02 2.97 2.10
N THR A 84 8.03 4.01 2.93
CA THR A 84 9.23 4.37 3.70
C THR A 84 9.21 3.82 5.14
N ALA A 85 8.42 2.77 5.41
CA ALA A 85 8.32 2.20 6.76
C ALA A 85 9.58 1.43 7.16
N SER A 86 10.20 0.74 6.22
CA SER A 86 11.40 -0.08 6.39
C SER A 86 12.18 -0.22 5.07
N MET A 87 13.31 -0.91 5.11
CA MET A 87 14.07 -1.23 3.89
C MET A 87 13.28 -2.16 2.96
N ASP A 88 12.60 -3.16 3.51
CA ASP A 88 11.85 -4.16 2.74
C ASP A 88 10.68 -3.51 2.01
N THR A 89 9.95 -2.63 2.69
CA THR A 89 8.87 -1.86 2.07
C THR A 89 9.37 -0.80 1.07
N ASP A 90 10.53 -0.15 1.31
CA ASP A 90 11.08 0.82 0.33
C ASP A 90 11.54 0.13 -0.95
N CYS A 91 11.94 -1.14 -0.87
CA CYS A 91 12.28 -1.95 -2.04
C CYS A 91 11.05 -2.56 -2.74
N SER A 92 10.05 -2.99 -1.96
CA SER A 92 8.92 -3.77 -2.49
C SER A 92 7.77 -2.91 -3.03
N ILE A 93 7.58 -1.70 -2.49
CA ILE A 93 6.50 -0.80 -2.91
C ILE A 93 7.04 0.18 -3.95
N ASP A 94 6.58 0.05 -5.18
CA ASP A 94 6.98 0.93 -6.29
C ASP A 94 6.66 2.41 -6.02
N ILE A 95 7.60 3.31 -6.34
CA ILE A 95 7.40 4.76 -6.19
C ILE A 95 6.25 5.29 -7.06
N GLN A 96 5.99 4.62 -8.19
CA GLN A 96 4.92 4.93 -9.13
C GLN A 96 3.52 4.74 -8.51
N LEU A 97 3.39 3.94 -7.44
CA LEU A 97 2.11 3.74 -6.73
C LEU A 97 1.60 5.01 -6.03
N LEU A 98 2.45 6.02 -5.80
CA LEU A 98 2.01 7.35 -5.34
C LEU A 98 1.22 8.11 -6.41
N CYS A 99 1.29 7.67 -7.67
CA CYS A 99 0.86 8.46 -8.82
C CYS A 99 -0.47 7.98 -9.42
N GLY A 100 -1.40 7.47 -8.61
CA GLY A 100 -2.72 6.97 -9.05
C GLY A 100 -3.53 8.00 -9.86
N SER A 101 -3.52 9.26 -9.43
CA SER A 101 -4.14 10.36 -10.18
C SER A 101 -3.25 10.93 -11.31
N GLY A 102 -2.08 10.34 -11.55
CA GLY A 102 -1.05 10.78 -12.49
C GLY A 102 0.06 11.62 -11.84
N LEU A 103 1.29 11.48 -12.35
CA LEU A 103 2.51 12.08 -11.77
C LEU A 103 2.42 13.60 -11.59
N ALA A 104 1.92 14.33 -12.60
CA ALA A 104 1.82 15.79 -12.53
C ALA A 104 0.87 16.26 -11.41
N LYS A 105 -0.31 15.61 -11.27
CA LYS A 105 -1.28 15.93 -10.22
C LYS A 105 -0.74 15.59 -8.84
N THR A 106 -0.08 14.44 -8.69
CA THR A 106 0.57 14.03 -7.44
C THR A 106 1.65 15.02 -7.01
N LYS A 107 2.53 15.47 -7.93
CA LYS A 107 3.56 16.48 -7.61
C LYS A 107 2.94 17.81 -7.16
N ALA A 108 1.92 18.29 -7.86
CA ALA A 108 1.21 19.52 -7.50
C ALA A 108 0.54 19.41 -6.12
N TYR A 109 -0.11 18.27 -5.85
CA TYR A 109 -0.69 17.97 -4.55
C TYR A 109 0.36 18.01 -3.43
N LEU A 110 1.47 17.30 -3.58
CA LEU A 110 2.53 17.24 -2.56
C LEU A 110 3.14 18.61 -2.29
N SER A 111 3.40 19.39 -3.35
CA SER A 111 3.90 20.76 -3.23
C SER A 111 2.97 21.67 -2.42
N SER A 112 1.66 21.48 -2.53
CA SER A 112 0.65 22.28 -1.81
C SER A 112 0.59 22.00 -0.30
N ARG A 113 1.01 20.82 0.17
CA ARG A 113 0.78 20.39 1.57
C ARG A 113 1.74 21.02 2.58
N ARG A 114 2.91 21.49 2.15
CA ARG A 114 3.90 22.21 2.98
C ARG A 114 4.25 21.52 4.31
N ILE A 115 4.32 20.19 4.30
CA ILE A 115 4.77 19.37 5.44
C ILE A 115 6.01 18.55 5.06
N PRO A 116 6.90 18.21 6.03
CA PRO A 116 8.16 17.53 5.72
C PRO A 116 8.00 16.21 4.95
N GLN A 117 6.97 15.43 5.28
CA GLN A 117 6.71 14.16 4.57
C GLN A 117 6.33 14.38 3.11
N ALA A 118 5.53 15.41 2.82
CA ALA A 118 5.12 15.73 1.46
C ALA A 118 6.29 16.24 0.62
N GLU A 119 7.16 17.05 1.22
CA GLU A 119 8.40 17.51 0.57
C GLU A 119 9.33 16.32 0.28
N ALA A 120 9.52 15.40 1.23
CA ALA A 120 10.36 14.22 1.03
C ALA A 120 9.85 13.32 -0.10
N ALA A 121 8.53 13.07 -0.16
CA ALA A 121 7.89 12.33 -1.24
C ALA A 121 8.07 13.04 -2.59
N LEU A 122 7.85 14.36 -2.64
CA LEU A 122 8.02 15.17 -3.85
C LEU A 122 9.46 15.11 -4.38
N GLN A 123 10.45 15.27 -3.49
CA GLN A 123 11.86 15.19 -3.87
C GLN A 123 12.24 13.79 -4.36
N ARG A 124 11.69 12.72 -3.77
CA ARG A 124 11.90 11.35 -4.27
C ARG A 124 11.31 11.20 -5.68
N LEU A 125 10.09 11.68 -5.92
CA LEU A 125 9.47 11.63 -7.24
C LEU A 125 10.29 12.39 -8.30
N ILE A 126 10.78 13.59 -7.97
CA ILE A 126 11.62 14.38 -8.89
C ILE A 126 12.91 13.62 -9.26
N ARG A 127 13.58 12.99 -8.28
CA ARG A 127 14.79 12.21 -8.55
C ARG A 127 14.50 10.98 -9.42
N CYS A 128 13.43 10.25 -9.11
CA CYS A 128 13.02 9.07 -9.88
C CYS A 128 12.61 9.44 -11.31
N GLU A 129 11.88 10.54 -11.49
CA GLU A 129 11.54 11.08 -12.82
C GLU A 129 12.80 11.44 -13.62
N ALA A 130 13.77 12.11 -12.99
CA ALA A 130 15.05 12.43 -13.63
C ALA A 130 15.91 11.19 -13.96
N ALA A 131 15.74 10.09 -13.21
CA ALA A 131 16.42 8.82 -13.42
C ALA A 131 15.76 7.94 -14.51
N GLY A 132 14.60 8.32 -15.02
CA GLY A 132 13.86 7.56 -16.03
C GLY A 132 12.83 6.58 -15.48
N ASP A 133 12.60 6.52 -14.16
CA ASP A 133 11.64 5.59 -13.53
C ASP A 133 10.19 5.82 -14.00
N PHE A 134 9.91 6.99 -14.56
CA PHE A 134 8.60 7.38 -15.08
C PHE A 134 8.54 7.42 -16.62
N GLU A 135 9.55 6.92 -17.32
CA GLU A 135 9.50 6.76 -18.77
C GLU A 135 8.34 5.82 -19.16
N ASP A 136 7.52 6.25 -20.12
CA ASP A 136 6.27 5.58 -20.53
C ASP A 136 5.25 5.31 -19.40
N PHE A 137 5.41 5.94 -18.23
CA PHE A 137 4.48 5.75 -17.13
C PHE A 137 3.09 6.32 -17.49
N THR A 138 2.10 5.45 -17.42
CA THR A 138 0.69 5.83 -17.41
C THR A 138 -0.02 5.04 -16.33
N THR A 139 -1.03 5.66 -15.71
CA THR A 139 -1.80 5.02 -14.64
C THR A 139 -2.48 3.74 -15.13
N ALA A 140 -3.04 3.77 -16.34
CA ALA A 140 -3.67 2.61 -16.97
C ALA A 140 -2.68 1.45 -17.21
N ARG A 141 -1.48 1.72 -17.76
CA ARG A 141 -0.47 0.67 -17.99
C ARG A 141 0.02 0.07 -16.67
N HIS A 142 0.22 0.89 -15.65
CA HIS A 142 0.66 0.43 -14.34
C HIS A 142 -0.42 -0.40 -13.63
N SER A 143 -1.68 0.05 -13.68
CA SER A 143 -2.84 -0.67 -13.18
C SER A 143 -2.98 -2.05 -13.85
N ALA A 144 -2.89 -2.10 -15.19
CA ALA A 144 -2.94 -3.34 -15.95
C ALA A 144 -1.78 -4.31 -15.62
N ARG A 145 -0.58 -3.78 -15.37
CA ARG A 145 0.58 -4.60 -14.95
C ARG A 145 0.31 -5.30 -13.62
N TYR A 146 -0.22 -4.58 -12.63
CA TYR A 146 -0.57 -5.17 -11.34
C TYR A 146 -1.78 -6.11 -11.42
N ALA A 147 -2.75 -5.81 -12.29
CA ALA A 147 -3.84 -6.74 -12.58
C ALA A 147 -3.33 -8.08 -13.15
N ALA A 148 -2.35 -8.05 -14.05
CA ALA A 148 -1.73 -9.26 -14.57
C ALA A 148 -0.90 -10.01 -13.51
N TYR A 149 -0.17 -9.29 -12.65
CA TYR A 149 0.58 -9.87 -11.53
C TYR A 149 -0.33 -10.65 -10.59
N TYR A 150 -1.36 -10.00 -10.05
CA TYR A 150 -2.29 -10.61 -9.09
C TYR A 150 -3.26 -11.64 -9.70
N ALA A 151 -3.36 -11.69 -11.02
CA ALA A 151 -4.10 -12.76 -11.72
C ALA A 151 -3.24 -13.99 -12.02
N ALA A 152 -1.90 -13.87 -12.00
CA ALA A 152 -1.00 -14.98 -12.23
C ALA A 152 -0.76 -15.82 -10.97
N ASP A 153 -0.96 -15.23 -9.79
CA ASP A 153 -0.78 -15.85 -8.48
C ASP A 153 -2.10 -16.37 -7.85
N ALA A 154 -3.25 -16.17 -8.54
CA ALA A 154 -4.58 -16.63 -8.14
C ALA A 154 -5.00 -17.95 -8.82
#